data_AF-A0A2V6H6M2-F1
#
_entry.id   AF-A0A2V6H6M2-F1
#
_cell.length_a   1.000
_cell.length_b   1.000
_cell.length_c   1.000
_cell.angle_alpha   90.00
_cell.angle_beta   90.00
_cell.angle_gamma   90.00
#
_symmetry.space_group_name_H-M   'P 1'
#
loop_
_entity.id
_entity.type
_entity.pdbx_description
1 polymer ?
#
loop_
_entity_poly.entity_id
_entity_poly.type
_entity_poly.pdbx_seq_one_letter_code
_entity_poly.pdbx_strand_id
1 'polypeptide(L)'
;MSREPEVVVITGASAGVGRAAARKFARHGARIGLLARGVDGLKAAQREVQKLGSEALIIPTDVANAEQVEAAAEKVETELGP
;
A
#
# COMPACT_ATOMS: atom_id res chain seq x y z
N MET A 1 14.52 -20.81 8.01
CA MET A 1 14.78 -19.65 7.15
C MET A 1 13.60 -18.70 7.29
N SER A 2 13.81 -17.49 7.78
CA SER A 2 12.75 -16.48 7.82
C SER A 2 12.46 -16.06 6.39
N ARG A 3 11.22 -16.23 5.92
CA ARG A 3 10.79 -15.69 4.62
C ARG A 3 10.85 -14.17 4.65
N GLU A 4 11.24 -13.55 3.54
CA GLU A 4 11.16 -12.10 3.39
C GLU A 4 9.72 -11.59 3.55
N PRO A 5 9.52 -10.36 4.05
CA PRO A 5 8.19 -9.77 4.15
C PRO A 5 7.50 -9.69 2.79
N GLU A 6 6.29 -10.24 2.69
CA GLU A 6 5.44 -10.15 1.50
C GLU A 6 5.15 -8.68 1.16
N VAL A 7 5.15 -8.35 -0.13
CA VAL A 7 4.72 -7.04 -0.64
C VAL A 7 3.25 -7.14 -1.06
N VAL A 8 2.41 -6.26 -0.51
CA VAL A 8 0.97 -6.25 -0.79
C VAL A 8 0.54 -4.87 -1.29
N VAL A 9 0.04 -4.82 -2.52
CA VAL A 9 -0.51 -3.60 -3.13
C VAL A 9 -2.03 -3.58 -3.00
N ILE A 10 -2.57 -2.46 -2.52
CA ILE A 10 -4.00 -2.29 -2.28
C ILE A 10 -4.48 -1.02 -2.97
N THR A 11 -5.44 -1.17 -3.88
CA THR A 11 -6.17 -0.05 -4.49
C THR A 11 -7.38 0.32 -3.64
N GLY A 12 -7.82 1.58 -3.70
CA GLY A 12 -8.86 2.09 -2.81
C GLY A 12 -8.44 2.08 -1.33
N ALA A 13 -7.14 2.14 -1.05
CA ALA A 13 -6.60 1.93 0.29
C ALA A 13 -6.89 3.07 1.30
N SER A 14 -7.43 4.20 0.84
CA SER A 14 -7.70 5.37 1.67
C SER A 14 -8.85 5.19 2.67
N ALA A 15 -9.78 4.26 2.42
CA ALA A 15 -10.98 4.06 3.24
C ALA A 15 -11.57 2.65 3.11
N GLY A 16 -12.65 2.38 3.86
CA GLY A 16 -13.49 1.19 3.72
C GLY A 16 -12.72 -0.12 3.78
N VAL A 17 -13.04 -1.03 2.86
CA VAL A 17 -12.47 -2.37 2.78
C VAL A 17 -10.98 -2.33 2.46
N GLY A 18 -10.53 -1.46 1.56
CA GLY A 18 -9.10 -1.33 1.20
C GLY A 18 -8.25 -0.97 2.41
N ARG A 19 -8.68 0.02 3.21
CA ARG A 19 -7.98 0.39 4.45
C ARG A 19 -8.02 -0.73 5.51
N ALA A 20 -9.13 -1.46 5.59
CA ALA A 20 -9.23 -2.62 6.49
C ALA A 20 -8.28 -3.75 6.08
N ALA A 21 -8.14 -4.01 4.78
CA ALA A 21 -7.20 -4.97 4.23
C ALA A 21 -5.75 -4.54 4.52
N ALA A 22 -5.41 -3.27 4.31
CA ALA A 22 -4.08 -2.73 4.62
C ALA A 22 -3.68 -3.00 6.07
N ARG A 23 -4.56 -2.71 7.03
CA ARG A 23 -4.32 -3.03 8.45
C ARG A 23 -4.19 -4.54 8.71
N LYS A 24 -4.93 -5.37 7.98
CA LYS A 24 -4.87 -6.83 8.14
C LYS A 24 -3.53 -7.38 7.66
N PHE A 25 -3.06 -7.00 6.48
CA PHE A 25 -1.76 -7.42 5.97
C PHE A 25 -0.60 -6.84 6.78
N ALA A 26 -0.72 -5.59 7.24
CA ALA A 26 0.25 -4.99 8.15
C ALA A 26 0.46 -5.81 9.44
N ARG A 27 -0.63 -6.33 10.04
CA ARG A 27 -0.52 -7.22 11.22
C ARG A 27 0.21 -8.54 10.94
N HIS A 28 0.32 -8.95 9.69
CA HIS A 28 1.09 -10.13 9.29
C HIS A 28 2.54 -9.78 8.92
N GLY A 29 2.97 -8.52 9.07
CA GLY A 29 4.32 -8.06 8.80
C GLY A 29 4.61 -7.78 7.32
N ALA A 30 3.58 -7.69 6.48
CA ALA A 30 3.76 -7.34 5.07
C ALA A 30 4.18 -5.87 4.89
N ARG A 31 4.87 -5.57 3.78
CA ARG A 31 5.15 -4.21 3.29
C ARG A 31 4.00 -3.79 2.38
N ILE A 32 3.42 -2.61 2.60
CA ILE A 32 2.13 -2.25 1.99
C ILE A 32 2.25 -1.10 0.99
N GLY A 33 1.87 -1.34 -0.26
CA GLY A 33 1.63 -0.30 -1.26
C GLY A 33 0.18 0.19 -1.20
N LEU A 34 -0.03 1.47 -0.93
CA LEU A 34 -1.36 2.08 -0.73
C LEU A 34 -1.69 2.99 -1.91
N LEU A 35 -2.62 2.56 -2.77
CA LEU A 35 -3.05 3.29 -3.97
C LEU A 35 -4.47 3.83 -3.80
N ALA A 36 -4.64 5.13 -4.03
CA ALA A 36 -5.95 5.80 -4.13
C ALA A 36 -5.76 7.23 -4.65
N ARG A 37 -6.83 7.90 -5.07
CA ARG A 37 -6.77 9.31 -5.50
C ARG A 37 -6.53 10.29 -4.34
N GLY A 38 -7.15 10.03 -3.18
CA GLY A 38 -7.16 10.94 -2.04
C GLY A 38 -5.92 10.83 -1.15
N VAL A 39 -5.02 11.79 -1.24
CA VAL A 39 -3.74 11.82 -0.48
C VAL A 39 -3.95 11.80 1.04
N ASP A 40 -4.90 12.55 1.57
CA ASP A 40 -5.11 12.63 3.03
C ASP A 40 -5.58 11.29 3.61
N GLY A 41 -6.46 10.60 2.88
CA GLY A 41 -6.89 9.25 3.25
C GLY A 41 -5.75 8.23 3.16
N LEU A 42 -4.89 8.34 2.15
CA LEU A 42 -3.67 7.52 2.04
C LEU A 42 -2.71 7.78 3.20
N LYS A 43 -2.43 9.04 3.56
CA LYS A 43 -1.60 9.38 4.71
C LYS A 43 -2.18 8.85 6.03
N ALA A 44 -3.51 8.86 6.17
CA ALA A 44 -4.16 8.28 7.34
C ALA A 44 -3.99 6.75 7.40
N ALA A 45 -4.18 6.05 6.27
CA ALA A 45 -3.93 4.61 6.17
C ALA A 45 -2.46 4.26 6.42
N GLN A 46 -1.52 5.03 5.86
CA GLN A 46 -0.08 4.86 6.07
C GLN A 46 0.29 4.91 7.55
N ARG A 47 -0.20 5.91 8.29
CA ARG A 47 0.02 6.01 9.74
C ARG A 47 -0.54 4.81 10.49
N GLU A 48 -1.67 4.24 10.07
CA GLU A 48 -2.22 3.03 10.68
C GLU A 48 -1.34 1.81 10.44
N VAL A 49 -0.84 1.62 9.20
CA VAL A 49 0.07 0.52 8.86
C VAL A 49 1.38 0.65 9.64
N GLN A 50 1.97 1.85 9.69
CA GLN A 50 3.20 2.11 10.44
C GLN A 50 3.05 1.88 11.94
N LYS A 51 1.91 2.25 12.53
CA LYS A 51 1.59 1.95 13.95
C LYS A 51 1.49 0.44 14.23
N LEU A 52 1.24 -0.38 13.22
CA LEU A 52 1.20 -1.84 13.33
C LEU A 52 2.59 -2.47 13.11
N GLY A 53 3.63 -1.66 12.89
CA GLY A 53 5.02 -2.13 12.73
C GLY A 53 5.43 -2.46 11.29
N SER A 54 4.55 -2.20 10.31
CA SER A 54 4.81 -2.47 8.89
C SER A 54 5.20 -1.21 8.12
N GLU A 55 5.97 -1.41 7.06
CA GLU A 55 6.27 -0.36 6.09
C GLU A 55 5.05 -0.06 5.20
N ALA A 56 4.89 1.21 4.82
CA ALA A 56 3.83 1.65 3.94
C ALA A 56 4.28 2.74 2.97
N LEU A 57 4.11 2.46 1.67
CA LEU A 57 4.33 3.39 0.58
C LEU A 57 2.97 3.91 0.09
N ILE A 58 2.79 5.23 0.04
CA ILE A 58 1.59 5.82 -0.57
C ILE A 58 1.88 6.23 -2.01
N ILE A 59 0.97 5.89 -2.92
CA ILE A 59 1.05 6.29 -4.33
C ILE A 59 -0.31 6.83 -4.74
N PRO A 60 -0.46 8.15 -4.92
CA PRO A 60 -1.67 8.72 -5.47
C PRO A 60 -1.88 8.19 -6.89
N THR A 61 -2.97 7.43 -7.09
CA THR A 61 -3.22 6.71 -8.34
C THR A 61 -4.71 6.73 -8.67
N ASP A 62 -5.02 7.11 -9.90
CA ASP A 62 -6.31 6.82 -10.53
C ASP A 62 -6.21 5.52 -11.33
N VAL A 63 -6.84 4.46 -10.83
CA VAL A 63 -6.79 3.12 -11.46
C VAL A 63 -7.55 3.05 -12.79
N ALA A 64 -8.32 4.08 -13.15
CA ALA A 64 -8.91 4.20 -14.48
C ALA A 64 -7.88 4.62 -15.55
N ASN A 65 -6.71 5.12 -15.14
CA ASN A 65 -5.61 5.48 -16.04
C ASN A 65 -4.53 4.39 -15.99
N ALA A 66 -4.39 3.63 -17.09
CA ALA A 66 -3.45 2.52 -17.19
C ALA A 66 -1.99 2.94 -16.95
N GLU A 67 -1.56 4.10 -17.48
CA GLU A 67 -0.18 4.60 -17.30
C GLU A 67 0.12 4.87 -15.82
N GLN A 68 -0.86 5.35 -15.05
CA GLN A 68 -0.68 5.54 -13.60
C GLN A 68 -0.61 4.22 -12.83
N VAL A 69 -1.27 3.16 -13.31
CA VAL A 69 -1.19 1.84 -12.70
C VAL A 69 0.20 1.23 -12.94
N GLU A 70 0.71 1.31 -14.18
CA GLU A 70 2.06 0.84 -14.52
C GLU A 70 3.13 1.58 -13.71
N ALA A 71 3.08 2.92 -13.70
CA ALA A 71 4.02 3.72 -12.90
C ALA A 71 3.94 3.43 -11.40
N ALA A 72 2.76 3.06 -10.88
CA ALA A 72 2.60 2.67 -9.49
C ALA A 72 3.20 1.28 -9.21
N ALA A 73 3.07 0.32 -10.14
CA ALA A 73 3.67 -1.00 -10.03
C ALA A 73 5.20 -0.91 -10.02
N GLU A 74 5.80 -0.21 -11.00
CA GLU A 74 7.25 0.02 -11.05
C GLU A 74 7.78 0.65 -9.76
N LYS A 75 7.05 1.62 -9.23
CA LYS A 75 7.43 2.30 -7.98
C LYS A 75 7.33 1.38 -6.77
N VAL A 76 6.32 0.51 -6.70
CA VAL A 76 6.24 -0.50 -5.64
C VAL A 76 7.42 -1.45 -5.72
N GLU A 77 7.73 -1.99 -6.89
CA GLU A 77 8.84 -2.93 -7.07
C GLU A 77 10.18 -2.30 -6.65
N THR A 78 10.39 -1.03 -7.01
CA THR A 78 11.62 -0.29 -6.68
C THR A 78 11.77 -0.04 -5.18
N GLU A 79 10.70 0.39 -4.51
CA GLU A 79 10.75 0.89 -3.13
C GLU A 79 10.49 -0.21 -2.10
N LEU A 80 9.60 -1.16 -2.40
CA LEU A 80 9.18 -2.24 -1.51
C LEU A 80 9.72 -3.61 -1.93
N GLY A 81 10.30 -3.75 -3.12
CA GLY A 81 10.73 -5.05 -3.64
C GLY A 81 9.61 -5.84 -4.35
N PRO A 82 9.94 -7.05 -4.84
CA PRO A 82 9.02 -7.88 -5.63
C PRO A 82 7.85 -8.44 -4.82
#